data_AF-A0A2J4P712-F1
#
_entry.id   AF-A0A2J4P712-F1
#
_cell.length_a   1.000
_cell.length_b   1.000
_cell.length_c   1.000
_cell.angle_alpha   90.00
_cell.angle_beta   90.00
_cell.angle_gamma   90.00
#
_symmetry.space_group_name_H-M   'P 1'
#
loop_
_entity.id
_entity.type
_entity.pdbx_description
1 polymer ?
#
loop_
_entity_poly.entity_id
_entity_poly.type
_entity_poly.pdbx_seq_one_letter_code
_entity_poly.pdbx_strand_id
1 'polypeptide(L)'
;HHHLYPQAEQEFNQVDIGEIGLVHLSGVEDTRPREALTDNERIMLTAKDQLQSCEQVKNLEARGYQGVYAFEPFAPELANWSEDDIRREIEQSIALIQRHCA
;
A
#
# COMPACT_ATOMS: atom_id res chain seq x y z
N HIS A 1 -8.29 -6.98 0.76
CA HIS A 1 -6.94 -6.38 0.72
C HIS A 1 -5.90 -7.49 0.62
N HIS A 2 -4.96 -7.39 -0.32
CA HIS A 2 -3.91 -8.40 -0.53
C HIS A 2 -3.25 -8.82 0.80
N HIS A 3 -3.02 -7.86 1.71
CA HIS A 3 -2.42 -8.16 3.01
C HIS A 3 -3.34 -8.95 3.98
N LEU A 4 -4.66 -8.80 3.94
CA LEU A 4 -5.59 -9.53 4.84
C LEU A 4 -5.90 -10.96 4.38
N TYR A 5 -5.40 -11.36 3.21
CA TYR A 5 -5.63 -12.68 2.67
C TYR A 5 -4.42 -13.60 2.94
N PRO A 6 -4.58 -14.72 3.68
CA PRO A 6 -3.43 -15.52 4.10
C PRO A 6 -2.59 -16.11 2.96
N GLN A 7 -3.21 -16.42 1.82
CA GLN A 7 -2.56 -17.04 0.66
C GLN A 7 -2.13 -16.03 -0.40
N ALA A 8 -2.26 -14.72 -0.10
CA ALA A 8 -2.09 -13.66 -1.08
C ALA A 8 -0.74 -13.70 -1.80
N GLU A 9 0.37 -13.86 -1.09
CA GLU A 9 1.70 -13.91 -1.70
C GLU A 9 1.87 -15.11 -2.65
N GLN A 10 1.37 -16.29 -2.26
CA GLN A 10 1.49 -17.51 -3.07
C GLN A 10 0.65 -17.44 -4.35
N GLU A 11 -0.55 -16.88 -4.26
CA GLU A 11 -1.47 -16.79 -5.40
C GLU A 11 -1.15 -15.61 -6.32
N PHE A 12 -0.67 -14.49 -5.77
CA PHE A 12 -0.37 -13.30 -6.55
C PHE A 12 0.81 -13.47 -7.51
N ASN A 13 1.75 -14.35 -7.20
CA ASN A 13 2.81 -14.74 -8.13
C ASN A 13 2.27 -15.45 -9.38
N GLN A 14 1.04 -15.98 -9.34
CA GLN A 14 0.39 -16.70 -10.44
C GLN A 14 -0.59 -15.82 -11.23
N VAL A 15 -0.98 -14.66 -10.68
CA VAL A 15 -1.88 -13.71 -11.34
C VAL A 15 -1.23 -13.17 -12.61
N ASP A 16 -1.95 -13.14 -13.73
CA ASP A 16 -1.49 -12.43 -14.92
C ASP A 16 -1.56 -10.92 -14.67
N ILE A 17 -0.44 -10.22 -14.83
CA ILE A 17 -0.36 -8.76 -14.67
C ILE A 17 -1.32 -8.05 -15.62
N GLY A 18 -1.57 -8.60 -16.81
CA GLY A 18 -2.50 -8.03 -17.79
C GLY A 18 -3.96 -8.02 -17.32
N GLU A 19 -4.31 -8.80 -16.29
CA GLU A 19 -5.66 -8.86 -15.72
C GLU A 19 -5.86 -7.94 -14.52
N ILE A 20 -4.79 -7.30 -14.02
CA ILE A 20 -4.88 -6.38 -12.89
C ILE A 20 -5.42 -5.03 -13.39
N GLY A 21 -6.64 -4.68 -12.99
CA GLY A 21 -7.27 -3.41 -13.38
C GLY A 21 -6.86 -2.20 -12.53
N LEU A 22 -6.51 -2.41 -11.27
CA LEU A 22 -6.26 -1.35 -10.28
C LEU A 22 -5.49 -1.90 -9.08
N VAL A 23 -4.60 -1.10 -8.49
CA VAL A 23 -3.88 -1.42 -7.26
C VAL A 23 -4.21 -0.38 -6.19
N HIS A 24 -4.65 -0.82 -5.02
CA HIS A 24 -4.85 0.05 -3.85
C HIS A 24 -3.63 0.02 -2.94
N LEU A 25 -3.22 1.18 -2.45
CA LEU A 25 -2.05 1.37 -1.58
C LEU A 25 -2.44 1.99 -0.25
N SER A 26 -1.96 1.38 0.83
CA SER A 26 -2.01 1.90 2.21
C SER A 26 -0.93 1.21 3.02
N GLY A 27 -0.38 1.87 4.03
CA GLY A 27 0.64 1.31 4.91
C GLY A 27 0.08 0.94 6.28
N VAL A 28 0.87 0.20 7.06
CA VAL A 28 0.59 -0.09 8.47
C VAL A 28 1.90 0.02 9.26
N GLU A 29 1.91 0.79 10.36
CA GLU A 29 3.03 0.82 11.30
C GLU A 29 2.82 -0.09 12.53
N ASP A 30 1.58 -0.54 12.77
CA ASP A 30 1.25 -1.40 13.91
C ASP A 30 1.96 -2.77 13.78
N THR A 31 2.67 -3.15 14.85
CA THR A 31 3.52 -4.36 14.87
C THR A 31 2.80 -5.60 15.38
N ARG A 32 1.50 -5.53 15.66
CA ARG A 32 0.70 -6.71 16.00
C ARG A 32 0.72 -7.70 14.83
N PRO A 33 0.50 -9.00 15.10
CA PRO A 33 0.35 -9.99 14.04
C PRO A 33 -0.74 -9.56 13.05
N ARG A 34 -0.50 -9.85 11.78
CA ARG A 34 -1.37 -9.48 10.65
C ARG A 34 -2.83 -9.89 10.86
N GLU A 35 -3.05 -11.04 11.48
CA GLU A 35 -4.38 -11.60 11.75
C GLU A 35 -5.18 -10.77 12.77
N ALA A 36 -4.51 -9.87 13.49
CA ALA A 36 -5.11 -8.95 14.46
C ALA A 36 -5.28 -7.52 13.90
N LEU A 37 -4.83 -7.26 12.68
CA LEU A 37 -4.95 -5.96 12.01
C LEU A 37 -6.29 -5.87 11.29
N THR A 38 -6.87 -4.66 11.28
CA THR A 38 -8.13 -4.33 10.62
C THR A 38 -7.92 -3.13 9.70
N ASP A 39 -9.00 -2.64 9.08
CA ASP A 39 -8.92 -1.41 8.29
C ASP A 39 -8.55 -0.18 9.15
N ASN A 40 -8.78 -0.21 10.47
CA ASN A 40 -8.45 0.90 11.35
C ASN A 40 -6.94 1.17 11.47
N GLU A 41 -6.10 0.20 11.12
CA GLU A 41 -4.64 0.35 11.15
C GLU A 41 -4.05 0.83 9.81
N ARG A 42 -4.89 1.01 8.77
CA ARG A 42 -4.44 1.41 7.42
C ARG A 42 -4.24 2.91 7.30
N ILE A 43 -3.00 3.33 7.24
CA ILE A 43 -2.58 4.73 7.10
C ILE A 43 -1.98 5.00 5.70
N MET A 44 -1.52 6.23 5.44
CA MET A 44 -0.68 6.52 4.27
C MET A 44 0.69 5.84 4.38
N LEU A 45 1.46 5.80 3.29
CA LEU A 45 2.73 5.08 3.28
C LEU A 45 3.78 5.83 4.11
N THR A 46 4.52 5.07 4.92
CA THR A 46 5.64 5.60 5.71
C THR A 46 6.87 4.69 5.56
N ALA A 47 8.04 5.19 5.98
CA ALA A 47 9.26 4.39 5.98
C ALA A 47 9.25 3.23 7.00
N LYS A 48 8.27 3.18 7.90
CA LYS A 48 8.10 2.13 8.92
C LYS A 48 7.01 1.13 8.54
N ASP A 49 6.51 1.20 7.31
CA ASP A 49 5.50 0.29 6.80
C ASP A 49 5.91 -1.18 7.02
N GLN A 50 5.05 -1.91 7.72
CA GLN A 50 5.23 -3.34 8.00
C GLN A 50 4.78 -4.21 6.82
N LEU A 51 4.03 -3.64 5.87
CA LEU A 51 3.43 -4.38 4.76
C LEU A 51 4.37 -4.55 3.57
N GLN A 52 5.52 -3.89 3.56
CA GLN A 52 6.44 -3.84 2.42
C GLN A 52 5.75 -3.35 1.13
N SER A 53 4.83 -2.38 1.24
CA SER A 53 4.05 -1.90 0.10
C SER A 53 4.91 -1.41 -1.05
N CYS A 54 6.03 -0.73 -0.78
CA CYS A 54 6.94 -0.28 -1.83
C CYS A 54 7.60 -1.45 -2.58
N GLU A 55 7.92 -2.55 -1.90
CA GLU A 55 8.49 -3.74 -2.54
C GLU A 55 7.45 -4.46 -3.41
N GLN A 56 6.19 -4.52 -2.96
CA GLN A 56 5.09 -5.04 -3.77
C GLN A 56 4.87 -4.22 -5.04
N VAL A 57 4.92 -2.88 -4.95
CA VAL A 57 4.86 -1.98 -6.13
C VAL A 57 6.03 -2.24 -7.07
N LYS A 58 7.25 -2.32 -6.55
CA LYS A 58 8.45 -2.63 -7.35
C LYS A 58 8.31 -3.95 -8.10
N ASN A 59 7.77 -4.98 -7.45
CA ASN A 59 7.53 -6.29 -8.07
C ASN A 59 6.45 -6.24 -9.14
N LEU A 60 5.39 -5.45 -8.96
CA LEU A 60 4.37 -5.21 -9.99
C LEU A 60 4.97 -4.53 -11.23
N GLU A 61 5.74 -3.46 -11.04
CA GLU A 61 6.43 -2.74 -12.11
C GLU A 61 7.42 -3.65 -12.86
N ALA A 62 8.21 -4.46 -12.13
CA ALA A 62 9.15 -5.41 -12.71
C ALA A 62 8.47 -6.52 -13.55
N ARG A 63 7.20 -6.83 -13.24
CA ARG A 63 6.38 -7.77 -14.02
C ARG A 63 5.59 -7.08 -15.15
N GLY A 64 5.76 -5.77 -15.32
CA GLY A 64 5.20 -5.00 -16.43
C GLY A 64 3.84 -4.37 -16.18
N TYR A 65 3.43 -4.20 -14.93
CA TYR A 65 2.20 -3.47 -14.62
C TYR A 65 2.32 -2.01 -15.06
N GLN A 66 1.29 -1.49 -15.73
CA GLN A 66 1.23 -0.08 -16.18
C GLN A 66 -0.11 0.58 -15.83
N GLY A 67 -0.88 -0.03 -14.91
CA GLY A 67 -2.18 0.48 -14.49
C GLY A 67 -2.07 1.55 -13.40
N VAL A 68 -3.20 1.86 -12.78
CA VAL A 68 -3.31 2.92 -11.78
C VAL A 68 -3.01 2.38 -10.38
N TYR A 69 -2.29 3.19 -9.60
CA TYR A 69 -2.16 3.05 -8.15
C TYR A 69 -3.04 4.09 -7.45
N ALA A 70 -3.90 3.67 -6.53
CA ALA A 70 -4.79 4.54 -5.76
C ALA A 70 -4.48 4.42 -4.25
N PHE A 71 -4.24 5.54 -3.57
CA PHE A 71 -4.10 5.53 -2.12
C PHE A 71 -5.46 5.34 -1.45
N GLU A 72 -5.56 4.38 -0.52
CA GLU A 72 -6.80 3.98 0.13
C GLU A 72 -6.58 3.68 1.64
N PRO A 73 -6.23 4.68 2.46
CA PRO A 73 -6.11 4.52 3.92
C PRO A 73 -7.49 4.63 4.61
N PHE A 74 -7.65 4.02 5.79
CA PHE A 74 -8.91 3.97 6.55
C PHE A 74 -8.79 4.30 8.05
N ALA A 75 -7.58 4.55 8.54
CA ALA A 75 -7.35 4.78 9.95
C ALA A 75 -8.20 5.94 10.51
N PRO A 76 -8.82 5.80 11.69
CA PRO A 76 -9.67 6.85 12.26
C PRO A 76 -8.98 8.20 12.45
N GLU A 77 -7.65 8.21 12.61
CA GLU A 77 -6.85 9.44 12.76
C GLU A 77 -6.91 10.35 11.52
N LEU A 78 -7.18 9.80 10.34
CA LEU A 78 -7.34 10.55 9.09
C LEU A 78 -8.50 11.56 9.17
N ALA A 79 -9.52 11.27 9.99
CA ALA A 79 -10.65 12.17 10.19
C ALA A 79 -10.25 13.51 10.82
N ASN A 80 -9.06 13.58 11.44
CA ASN A 80 -8.53 14.79 12.05
C ASN A 80 -7.54 15.55 11.15
N TRP A 81 -7.27 15.06 9.94
CA TRP A 81 -6.32 15.69 9.03
C TRP A 81 -6.91 16.95 8.38
N SER A 82 -6.08 17.99 8.28
CA SER A 82 -6.37 19.11 7.41
C SER A 82 -6.10 18.76 5.94
N GLU A 83 -6.57 19.59 5.01
CA GLU A 83 -6.22 19.44 3.59
C GLU A 83 -4.71 19.52 3.34
N ASP A 84 -3.99 20.31 4.15
CA ASP A 84 -2.53 20.43 4.05
C ASP A 84 -1.81 19.17 4.56
N ASP A 85 -2.37 18.50 5.58
CA ASP A 85 -1.90 17.18 6.00
C ASP A 85 -2.11 16.16 4.89
N ILE A 86 -3.32 16.09 4.33
CA ILE A 86 -3.65 15.18 3.22
C ILE A 86 -2.68 15.37 2.05
N ARG A 87 -2.47 16.62 1.61
CA ARG A 87 -1.55 16.92 0.50
C ARG A 87 -0.14 16.45 0.81
N ARG A 88 0.37 16.78 2.00
CA ARG A 88 1.73 16.41 2.42
C ARG A 88 1.91 14.89 2.42
N GLU A 89 0.97 14.13 2.99
CA GLU A 89 1.11 12.68 3.11
C GLU A 89 0.99 11.95 1.76
N ILE A 90 0.19 12.49 0.82
CA ILE A 90 0.15 12.00 -0.57
C ILE A 90 1.52 12.23 -1.25
N GLU A 91 2.06 13.45 -1.17
CA GLU A 91 3.35 13.79 -1.79
C GLU A 91 4.50 12.94 -1.20
N GLN A 92 4.51 12.74 0.12
CA GLN A 92 5.48 11.89 0.79
C GLN A 92 5.37 10.43 0.36
N SER A 93 4.15 9.90 0.25
CA SER A 93 3.91 8.53 -0.19
C SER A 93 4.39 8.30 -1.63
N ILE A 94 4.11 9.25 -2.54
CA ILE A 94 4.62 9.20 -3.93
C ILE A 94 6.15 9.22 -3.94
N ALA A 95 6.77 10.14 -3.19
CA ALA A 95 8.22 10.23 -3.12
C ALA A 95 8.85 8.96 -2.53
N LEU A 96 8.20 8.32 -1.57
CA LEU A 96 8.68 7.06 -0.98
C LEU A 96 8.69 5.94 -2.01
N ILE A 97 7.61 5.78 -2.78
CA ILE A 97 7.52 4.78 -3.86
C ILE A 97 8.60 5.04 -4.91
N GLN A 98 8.72 6.28 -5.39
CA GLN A 98 9.70 6.65 -6.43
C GLN A 98 11.12 6.35 -5.99
N ARG A 99 11.48 6.59 -4.72
CA ARG A 99 12.82 6.29 -4.19
C ARG A 99 13.12 4.78 -4.10
N HIS A 100 12.11 3.95 -3.87
CA HIS A 100 12.28 2.49 -3.76
C HIS A 100 12.22 1.77 -5.12
N CYS A 101 11.54 2.38 -6.10
CA CYS A 101 11.37 1.84 -7.46
C CYS A 101 12.43 2.34 -8.45
N ALA A 102 13.17 3.41 -8.13
CA ALA A 102 14.35 3.85 -8.89
C ALA A 102 15.50 2.83 -8.80
#